data_AF-A0A1S3QP60-F1
#
_entry.id   AF-A0A1S3QP60-F1
#
_cell.length_a   1.000
_cell.length_b   1.000
_cell.length_c   1.000
_cell.angle_alpha   90.00
_cell.angle_beta   90.00
_cell.angle_gamma   90.00
#
_symmetry.space_group_name_H-M   'P 1'
#
loop_
_entity.id
_entity.type
_entity.pdbx_description
1 polymer ?
#
loop_
_entity_poly.entity_id
_entity_poly.type
_entity_poly.pdbx_seq_one_letter_code
_entity_poly.pdbx_strand_id
1 'polypeptide(L)'
;TTALSLFLLMHPSISSSFSSTKTYEEVQFFNTNNYHLGIDWYMELFPLPSNVSSDFLFEKSSAYFPSEDAPRRAAALLPKAKILTVLINPSDRAYSWYQHQKAHEERPGSMLSFYNVISAQLGAPSDIRSLQNRCLTPGLYNTHLERWLTHYPVDQ
;
A
#
# COMPACT_ATOMS: atom_id res chain seq x y z
N THR A 1 -8.23 -2.08 -2.31
CA THR A 1 -7.18 -2.79 -3.07
C THR A 1 -7.30 -4.31 -2.98
N THR A 2 -7.72 -4.88 -1.84
CA THR A 2 -7.92 -6.35 -1.69
C THR A 2 -8.90 -6.94 -2.71
N ALA A 3 -10.01 -6.24 -3.01
CA ALA A 3 -10.94 -6.69 -4.05
C ALA A 3 -10.28 -6.86 -5.44
N LEU A 4 -9.44 -5.92 -5.87
CA LEU A 4 -8.70 -6.03 -7.14
C LEU A 4 -7.78 -7.26 -7.13
N SER A 5 -7.05 -7.49 -6.03
CA SER A 5 -6.19 -8.67 -5.88
C SER A 5 -6.99 -9.98 -6.03
N LEU A 6 -8.13 -10.08 -5.36
CA LEU A 6 -9.01 -11.25 -5.46
C LEU A 6 -9.53 -11.47 -6.88
N PHE A 7 -9.89 -10.41 -7.61
CA PHE A 7 -10.35 -10.53 -9.00
C PHE A 7 -9.21 -10.90 -9.96
N LEU A 8 -7.99 -10.39 -9.75
CA LEU A 8 -6.82 -10.78 -10.54
C LEU A 8 -6.51 -12.27 -10.38
N LEU A 9 -6.63 -12.80 -9.16
CA LEU A 9 -6.43 -14.22 -8.86
C LEU A 9 -7.47 -15.16 -9.50
N MET A 10 -8.58 -14.63 -10.02
CA MET A 10 -9.53 -15.45 -10.80
C MET A 10 -9.01 -15.75 -12.21
N HIS A 11 -7.99 -15.03 -12.69
CA HIS A 11 -7.41 -15.27 -14.00
C HIS A 11 -6.35 -16.38 -13.91
N PRO A 12 -6.44 -17.45 -14.73
CA PRO A 12 -5.59 -18.64 -14.59
C PRO A 12 -4.09 -18.36 -14.80
N SER A 13 -3.76 -17.28 -15.51
CA SER A 13 -2.38 -16.86 -15.82
C SER A 13 -1.82 -15.83 -14.84
N ILE A 14 -2.50 -15.55 -13.72
CA ILE A 14 -2.07 -14.56 -12.73
C ILE A 14 -1.96 -15.22 -11.36
N SER A 15 -0.82 -15.05 -10.71
CA SER A 15 -0.55 -15.56 -9.36
C SER A 15 -0.05 -14.44 -8.45
N SER A 16 -0.38 -14.53 -7.16
CA SER A 16 0.06 -13.57 -6.13
C SER A 16 1.17 -14.16 -5.25
N SER A 17 1.88 -13.30 -4.53
CA SER A 17 2.71 -13.69 -3.39
C SER A 17 1.91 -14.47 -2.33
N PHE A 18 2.60 -15.30 -1.55
CA PHE A 18 2.04 -16.02 -0.41
C PHE A 18 1.59 -15.05 0.70
N SER A 19 0.49 -15.40 1.37
CA SER A 19 0.00 -14.62 2.52
C SER A 19 0.87 -14.83 3.76
N SER A 20 1.12 -13.74 4.48
CA SER A 20 1.83 -13.71 5.76
C SER A 20 0.85 -13.67 6.93
N THR A 21 1.21 -14.27 8.07
CA THR A 21 0.41 -14.16 9.31
C THR A 21 0.47 -12.77 9.94
N LYS A 22 1.46 -11.95 9.56
CA LYS A 22 1.67 -10.60 10.13
C LYS A 22 1.07 -9.50 9.27
N THR A 23 1.15 -9.65 7.95
CA THR A 23 0.77 -8.62 6.98
C THR A 23 -0.33 -9.07 6.03
N TYR A 24 -0.90 -10.26 6.27
CA TYR A 24 -1.95 -10.87 5.46
C TYR A 24 -1.54 -10.97 3.99
N GLU A 25 -2.31 -10.38 3.07
CA GLU A 25 -2.01 -10.38 1.65
C GLU A 25 -0.93 -9.36 1.23
N GLU A 26 -0.46 -8.50 2.14
CA GLU A 26 0.54 -7.48 1.82
C GLU A 26 1.97 -7.95 2.12
N VAL A 27 2.89 -7.70 1.19
CA VAL A 27 4.31 -8.07 1.34
C VAL A 27 5.07 -7.01 2.13
N GLN A 28 4.81 -5.73 1.86
CA GLN A 28 5.41 -4.58 2.53
C GLN A 28 6.96 -4.58 2.52
N PHE A 29 7.56 -5.07 1.43
CA PHE A 29 9.01 -5.16 1.27
C PHE A 29 9.64 -3.77 1.06
N PHE A 30 9.15 -3.00 0.08
CA PHE A 30 9.82 -1.76 -0.33
C PHE A 30 9.63 -0.57 0.62
N ASN A 31 8.61 -0.59 1.49
CA ASN A 31 8.25 0.56 2.36
C ASN A 31 8.61 0.38 3.84
N THR A 32 9.09 -0.80 4.26
CA THR A 32 9.41 -1.09 5.67
C THR A 32 10.86 -1.53 5.82
N ASN A 33 11.24 -1.91 7.05
CA ASN A 33 12.53 -2.52 7.34
C ASN A 33 12.69 -3.92 6.72
N ASN A 34 11.61 -4.52 6.19
CA ASN A 34 11.68 -5.78 5.44
C ASN A 34 12.62 -5.68 4.23
N TYR A 35 12.81 -4.48 3.67
CA TYR A 35 13.78 -4.26 2.59
C TYR A 35 15.20 -4.71 2.95
N HIS A 36 15.58 -4.61 4.22
CA HIS A 36 16.91 -5.00 4.70
C HIS A 36 17.07 -6.51 4.90
N LEU A 37 15.99 -7.29 4.80
CA LEU A 37 16.05 -8.76 4.81
C LEU A 37 16.61 -9.32 3.49
N GLY A 38 16.75 -8.48 2.46
CA GLY A 38 17.38 -8.84 1.19
C GLY A 38 16.40 -9.37 0.15
N ILE A 39 16.94 -9.56 -1.06
CA ILE A 39 16.16 -9.99 -2.24
C ILE A 39 15.72 -11.45 -2.08
N ASP A 40 16.55 -12.30 -1.47
CA ASP A 40 16.22 -13.72 -1.27
C ASP A 40 14.95 -13.87 -0.43
N TRP A 41 14.86 -13.11 0.67
CA TRP A 41 13.64 -13.04 1.49
C TRP A 41 12.41 -12.61 0.69
N TYR A 42 12.55 -11.64 -0.21
CA TYR A 42 11.45 -11.20 -1.07
C TYR A 42 11.03 -12.27 -2.08
N MET A 43 12.00 -12.97 -2.68
CA MET A 43 11.74 -14.00 -3.69
C MET A 43 11.09 -15.26 -3.09
N GLU A 44 11.39 -15.60 -1.84
CA GLU A 44 10.75 -16.70 -1.10
C GLU A 44 9.24 -16.50 -0.92
N LEU A 45 8.74 -15.27 -1.05
CA LEU A 45 7.32 -14.96 -0.94
C LEU A 45 6.53 -15.26 -2.21
N PHE A 46 7.18 -15.70 -3.29
CA PHE A 46 6.53 -16.02 -4.56
C PHE A 46 6.61 -17.51 -4.86
N PRO A 47 5.58 -18.08 -5.52
CA PRO A 47 5.69 -19.43 -6.04
C PRO A 47 6.78 -19.51 -7.10
N LEU A 48 7.45 -20.66 -7.18
CA LEU A 48 8.39 -20.91 -8.27
C LEU A 48 7.64 -20.87 -9.60
N PRO A 49 8.15 -20.13 -10.60
CA PRO A 49 7.49 -20.04 -11.90
C PRO A 49 7.35 -21.44 -12.49
N SER A 50 6.13 -21.80 -12.88
CA SER A 50 5.87 -23.07 -13.52
C SER A 50 6.51 -23.08 -14.92
N ASN A 51 6.82 -24.26 -15.47
CA ASN A 51 7.33 -24.39 -16.85
C ASN A 51 6.30 -23.99 -17.92
N VAL A 52 5.13 -23.46 -17.54
CA VAL A 52 4.07 -23.03 -18.44
C VAL A 52 4.25 -21.54 -18.74
N SER A 53 4.36 -21.23 -20.03
CA SER A 53 4.90 -20.00 -20.62
C SER A 53 4.08 -18.70 -20.42
N SER A 54 3.29 -18.52 -19.35
CA SER A 54 2.42 -17.33 -19.26
C SER A 54 2.00 -16.88 -17.85
N ASP A 55 2.76 -17.17 -16.79
CA ASP A 55 2.34 -16.76 -15.44
C ASP A 55 2.85 -15.35 -15.09
N PHE A 56 1.92 -14.41 -14.92
CA PHE A 56 2.21 -13.10 -14.33
C PHE A 56 2.16 -13.21 -12.81
N LEU A 57 3.24 -12.78 -12.16
CA LEU A 57 3.29 -12.64 -10.71
C LEU A 57 3.00 -11.20 -10.31
N PHE A 58 2.24 -11.03 -9.24
CA PHE A 58 2.04 -9.71 -8.63
C PHE A 58 2.12 -9.78 -7.11
N GLU A 59 2.39 -8.64 -6.49
CA GLU A 59 2.17 -8.40 -5.07
C GLU A 59 1.33 -7.14 -4.88
N LYS A 60 0.70 -7.00 -3.73
CA LYS A 60 -0.12 -5.83 -3.41
C LYS A 60 0.21 -5.33 -2.01
N SER A 61 0.80 -4.14 -1.94
CA SER A 61 1.09 -3.45 -0.67
C SER A 61 0.58 -2.00 -0.74
N SER A 62 -0.55 -1.72 -0.07
CA SER A 62 -1.21 -0.39 -0.18
C SER A 62 -0.34 0.75 0.37
N ALA A 63 0.55 0.45 1.31
CA ALA A 63 1.47 1.39 1.92
C ALA A 63 2.64 1.81 1.01
N TYR A 64 2.81 1.19 -0.16
CA TYR A 64 3.82 1.61 -1.14
C TYR A 64 3.51 2.97 -1.77
N PHE A 65 2.24 3.22 -2.07
CA PHE A 65 1.85 4.41 -2.81
C PHE A 65 2.30 5.72 -2.15
N PRO A 66 2.05 5.95 -0.84
CA PRO A 66 2.53 7.17 -0.17
C PRO A 66 4.02 7.13 0.23
N SER A 67 4.70 5.99 0.11
CA SER A 67 6.10 5.85 0.55
C SER A 67 7.04 6.73 -0.27
N GLU A 68 8.00 7.37 0.40
CA GLU A 68 9.06 8.15 -0.25
C GLU A 68 10.09 7.22 -0.92
N ASP A 69 10.40 6.08 -0.29
CA ASP A 69 11.47 5.18 -0.71
C ASP A 69 11.02 4.10 -1.70
N ALA A 70 9.76 3.65 -1.60
CA ALA A 70 9.29 2.49 -2.35
C ALA A 70 9.46 2.62 -3.87
N PRO A 71 9.17 3.76 -4.52
CA PRO A 71 9.32 3.89 -5.97
C PRO A 71 10.75 3.63 -6.44
N ARG A 72 11.73 4.25 -5.79
CA ARG A 72 13.16 4.11 -6.12
C ARG A 72 13.64 2.68 -5.88
N ARG A 73 13.27 2.07 -4.75
CA ARG A 73 13.67 0.70 -4.40
C ARG A 73 13.04 -0.33 -5.34
N ALA A 74 11.77 -0.16 -5.68
CA ALA A 74 11.06 -1.00 -6.63
C ALA A 74 11.68 -0.89 -8.02
N ALA A 75 11.94 0.32 -8.52
CA ALA A 75 12.56 0.51 -9.84
C ALA A 75 13.98 -0.06 -9.93
N ALA A 76 14.74 -0.01 -8.84
CA ALA A 76 16.08 -0.61 -8.79
C ALA A 76 16.05 -2.14 -8.92
N LEU A 77 15.05 -2.81 -8.33
CA LEU A 77 14.95 -4.27 -8.35
C LEU A 77 14.13 -4.79 -9.54
N LEU A 78 13.01 -4.14 -9.84
CA LEU A 78 11.99 -4.55 -10.80
C LEU A 78 11.72 -3.40 -11.79
N PRO A 79 12.70 -2.99 -12.60
CA PRO A 79 12.56 -1.83 -13.47
C PRO A 79 11.42 -1.99 -14.47
N LYS A 80 11.10 -3.21 -14.90
CA LYS A 80 10.04 -3.52 -15.88
C LYS A 80 8.68 -3.86 -15.26
N ALA A 81 8.53 -3.75 -13.94
CA ALA A 81 7.25 -4.01 -13.28
C ALA A 81 6.17 -3.03 -13.77
N LYS A 82 4.94 -3.52 -13.89
CA LYS A 82 3.77 -2.67 -14.13
C LYS A 82 3.21 -2.22 -12.77
N ILE A 83 3.05 -0.91 -12.60
CA ILE A 83 2.56 -0.32 -11.36
C ILE A 83 1.06 -0.04 -11.49
N LEU A 84 0.26 -0.65 -10.61
CA LEU A 84 -1.18 -0.43 -10.56
C LEU A 84 -1.54 0.32 -9.27
N THR A 85 -2.28 1.42 -9.40
CA THR A 85 -2.86 2.15 -8.26
C THR A 85 -4.36 2.29 -8.45
N VAL A 86 -5.12 2.20 -7.35
CA VAL A 86 -6.59 2.34 -7.34
C VAL A 86 -6.94 3.56 -6.52
N LEU A 87 -7.45 4.59 -7.19
CA LEU A 87 -7.83 5.85 -6.58
C LEU A 87 -9.35 5.95 -6.46
N ILE A 88 -9.80 6.49 -5.33
CA ILE A 88 -11.21 6.85 -5.07
C ILE A 88 -11.25 8.31 -4.64
N ASN A 89 -12.41 8.87 -4.31
CA ASN A 89 -12.46 10.22 -3.76
C ASN A 89 -11.57 10.31 -2.49
N PRO A 90 -10.66 11.31 -2.38
CA PRO A 90 -9.74 11.42 -1.25
C PRO A 90 -10.45 11.58 0.10
N SER A 91 -11.64 12.19 0.12
CA SER A 91 -12.49 12.31 1.32
C SER A 91 -13.01 10.94 1.77
N ASP A 92 -13.51 10.13 0.83
CA ASP A 92 -14.00 8.78 1.12
C ASP A 92 -12.86 7.85 1.54
N ARG A 93 -11.69 8.00 0.91
CA ARG A 93 -10.46 7.29 1.29
C ARG A 93 -10.05 7.63 2.73
N ALA A 94 -10.05 8.91 3.09
CA ALA A 94 -9.69 9.36 4.43
C ALA A 94 -10.68 8.83 5.47
N TYR A 95 -11.98 8.88 5.18
CA TYR A 95 -13.02 8.36 6.06
C TYR A 95 -12.95 6.84 6.22
N SER A 96 -12.74 6.11 5.13
CA SER A 96 -12.57 4.66 5.14
C SER A 96 -11.37 4.24 5.99
N TRP A 97 -10.23 4.95 5.86
CA TRP A 97 -9.06 4.68 6.69
C TRP A 97 -9.32 4.95 8.18
N TYR A 98 -10.01 6.05 8.51
CA TYR A 98 -10.43 6.35 9.88
C TYR A 98 -11.33 5.24 10.46
N GLN A 99 -12.33 4.77 9.70
CA GLN A 99 -13.20 3.67 10.12
C GLN A 99 -12.44 2.35 10.29
N HIS A 100 -11.49 2.07 9.39
CA HIS A 100 -10.60 0.93 9.52
C HIS A 100 -9.80 1.00 10.83
N GLN A 101 -9.19 2.15 11.13
CA GLN A 101 -8.44 2.33 12.37
C GLN A 101 -9.34 2.15 13.60
N LYS A 102 -10.56 2.70 13.57
CA LYS A 102 -11.54 2.55 14.65
C LYS A 102 -11.95 1.09 14.89
N ALA A 103 -12.07 0.29 13.83
CA ALA A 103 -12.40 -1.12 13.93
C ALA A 103 -11.29 -1.97 14.57
N HIS A 104 -10.04 -1.51 14.51
CA HIS A 104 -8.88 -2.13 15.14
C HIS A 104 -8.60 -1.63 16.56
N GLU A 105 -9.32 -0.61 17.05
CA GLU A 105 -9.17 -0.14 18.42
C GLU A 105 -9.87 -1.08 19.42
N GLU A 106 -9.16 -1.46 20.48
CA GLU A 106 -9.70 -2.30 21.57
C GLU A 106 -10.85 -1.61 22.33
N ARG A 107 -10.96 -0.28 22.26
CA ARG A 107 -12.01 0.52 22.92
C ARG A 107 -12.70 1.45 21.91
N PRO A 108 -13.74 0.98 21.19
CA PRO A 108 -14.40 1.70 20.09
C PRO A 108 -15.03 3.08 20.43
N GLY A 109 -15.06 3.46 21.71
CA GLY A 109 -15.62 4.73 22.21
C GLY A 109 -14.59 5.79 22.61
N SER A 110 -13.29 5.48 22.62
CA SER A 110 -12.24 6.46 22.96
C SER A 110 -11.80 7.32 21.77
N MET A 111 -12.12 6.91 20.54
CA MET A 111 -11.69 7.61 19.34
C MET A 111 -12.50 8.89 19.12
N LEU A 112 -11.81 10.00 18.86
CA LEU A 112 -12.44 11.24 18.42
C LEU A 112 -13.24 11.04 17.13
N SER A 113 -14.29 11.82 16.93
CA SER A 113 -15.06 11.80 15.68
C SER A 113 -14.17 12.15 14.48
N PHE A 114 -14.53 11.65 13.29
CA PHE A 114 -13.79 11.94 12.06
C PHE A 114 -13.62 13.45 11.84
N TYR A 115 -14.68 14.24 12.06
CA TYR A 115 -14.64 15.69 11.95
C TYR A 115 -13.57 16.31 12.87
N ASN A 116 -13.51 15.89 14.14
CA ASN A 116 -12.52 16.40 15.10
C ASN A 116 -11.08 16.04 14.70
N VAL A 117 -10.89 14.87 14.07
CA VAL A 117 -9.58 14.44 13.58
C VAL A 117 -9.14 15.28 12.40
N ILE A 118 -9.99 15.46 11.38
CA ILE A 118 -9.60 16.19 10.16
C ILE A 118 -9.49 17.71 10.38
N SER A 119 -10.24 18.27 11.34
CA SER A 119 -10.21 19.70 11.69
C SER A 119 -9.22 20.05 12.80
N ALA A 120 -8.39 19.09 13.22
CA ALA A 120 -7.40 19.29 14.27
C ALA A 120 -6.45 20.45 13.93
N GLN A 121 -6.30 21.36 14.88
CA GLN A 121 -5.45 22.55 14.75
C GLN A 121 -3.97 22.21 14.99
N LEU A 122 -3.07 23.11 14.61
CA LEU A 122 -1.62 22.96 14.80
C LEU A 122 -1.22 22.65 16.26
N GLY A 123 -1.95 23.17 17.24
CA GLY A 123 -1.73 22.93 18.66
C GLY A 123 -2.31 21.61 19.22
N ALA A 124 -2.94 20.77 18.39
CA ALA A 124 -3.52 19.52 18.85
C ALA A 124 -2.44 18.52 19.35
N PRO A 125 -2.79 17.62 20.29
CA PRO A 125 -1.95 16.51 20.70
C PRO A 125 -1.31 15.75 19.53
N SER A 126 -0.08 15.26 19.73
CA SER A 126 0.71 14.53 18.71
C SER A 126 -0.05 13.38 18.08
N ASP A 127 -0.80 12.64 18.88
CA ASP A 127 -1.48 11.42 18.46
C ASP A 127 -2.65 11.74 17.52
N ILE A 128 -3.36 12.85 17.79
CA ILE A 128 -4.44 13.34 16.94
C ILE A 128 -3.86 13.84 15.61
N ARG A 129 -2.74 14.57 15.63
CA ARG A 129 -2.07 15.01 14.40
C ARG A 129 -1.53 13.83 13.59
N SER A 130 -0.98 12.82 14.25
CA SER A 130 -0.52 11.60 13.59
C SER A 130 -1.67 10.88 12.89
N LEU A 131 -2.81 10.75 13.57
CA LEU A 131 -4.03 10.18 13.02
C LEU A 131 -4.56 11.01 11.83
N GLN A 132 -4.63 12.33 11.97
CA GLN A 132 -5.01 13.26 10.91
C GLN A 132 -4.10 13.11 9.69
N ASN A 133 -2.79 13.08 9.88
CA ASN A 133 -1.81 12.92 8.80
C ASN A 133 -2.00 11.58 8.08
N ARG A 134 -2.29 10.49 8.79
CA ARG A 134 -2.56 9.17 8.19
C ARG A 134 -3.89 9.13 7.41
N CYS A 135 -4.89 9.89 7.83
CA CYS A 135 -6.14 10.09 7.10
C CYS A 135 -5.93 10.91 5.81
N LEU A 136 -5.20 12.02 5.89
CA LEU A 136 -5.19 13.04 4.82
C LEU A 136 -4.00 12.88 3.86
N THR A 137 -2.79 12.65 4.37
CA THR A 137 -1.56 12.68 3.56
C THR A 137 -1.60 11.69 2.39
N PRO A 138 -1.99 10.42 2.56
CA PRO A 138 -2.03 9.49 1.42
C PRO A 138 -3.13 9.81 0.40
N GLY A 139 -4.01 10.77 0.70
CA GLY A 139 -5.00 11.35 -0.24
C GLY A 139 -4.41 12.41 -1.18
N LEU A 140 -3.15 12.83 -0.97
CA LEU A 140 -2.44 13.79 -1.83
C LEU A 140 -1.92 13.11 -3.10
N TYR A 141 -2.84 12.63 -3.94
CA TYR A 141 -2.53 11.73 -5.05
C TYR A 141 -1.53 12.31 -6.04
N ASN A 142 -1.60 13.61 -6.35
CA ASN A 142 -0.66 14.26 -7.27
C ASN A 142 0.80 14.10 -6.80
N THR A 143 1.07 14.43 -5.54
CA THR A 143 2.40 14.32 -4.93
C THR A 143 2.96 12.90 -5.03
N HIS A 144 2.12 11.91 -4.75
CA HIS A 144 2.54 10.51 -4.78
C HIS A 144 2.73 10.01 -6.22
N LEU A 145 1.82 10.36 -7.14
CA LEU A 145 1.93 10.01 -8.56
C LEU A 145 3.20 10.57 -9.20
N GLU A 146 3.52 11.85 -8.98
CA GLU A 146 4.75 12.48 -9.49
C GLU A 146 6.00 11.71 -9.06
N ARG A 147 6.04 11.26 -7.80
CA ARG A 147 7.15 10.47 -7.28
C ARG A 147 7.28 9.12 -7.98
N TRP A 148 6.16 8.41 -8.18
CA TRP A 148 6.17 7.14 -8.90
C TRP A 148 6.57 7.32 -10.37
N LEU A 149 6.04 8.35 -11.03
CA LEU A 149 6.30 8.67 -12.44
C LEU A 149 7.76 9.09 -12.70
N THR A 150 8.47 9.60 -11.69
CA THR A 150 9.91 9.86 -11.77
C THR A 150 10.73 8.58 -12.01
N HIS A 151 10.22 7.42 -11.57
CA HIS A 151 10.91 6.13 -11.66
C HIS A 151 10.28 5.16 -12.66
N TYR A 152 8.97 5.28 -12.91
CA TYR A 152 8.20 4.47 -13.86
C TYR A 152 7.43 5.41 -14.82
N PRO A 153 8.03 5.80 -15.95
CA PRO A 153 7.37 6.66 -16.94
C PRO A 153 6.14 6.01 -17.56
N VAL A 154 5.18 6.82 -18.04
CA VAL A 154 3.91 6.35 -18.61
C VAL A 154 4.10 5.47 -19.85
N ASP A 155 5.16 5.71 -20.64
CA ASP A 155 5.40 5.05 -21.92
C ASP A 155 6.12 3.71 -21.82
N GLN A 156 6.24 3.16 -20.61
CA GLN A 156 6.95 1.90 -20.34
C GLN A 156 6.07 0.65 -20.49
#